data_AF-A0A4P9VH11-F1
#
_entry.id   AF-A0A4P9VH11-F1
#
_cell.length_a   1.000
_cell.length_b   1.000
_cell.length_c   1.000
_cell.angle_alpha   90.00
_cell.angle_beta   90.00
_cell.angle_gamma   90.00
#
_symmetry.space_group_name_H-M   'P 1'
#
loop_
_entity.id
_entity.type
_entity.pdbx_description
1 polymer ?
#
loop_
_entity_poly.entity_id
_entity_poly.type
_entity_poly.pdbx_seq_one_letter_code
_entity_poly.pdbx_strand_id
1 'polypeptide(L)'
;MKICKIVASMLFALTATASFADPAVDTTTVSMSASELKSVMIKNELQRREIAWKLAPIKNKEQLQISLQKNSPLDALSSEAKQRFIDGLVFTDKGLGGIYYGDLVAELTPTQIHKILSLFGAQHLISKFTEARVESDTDAKLLKSPSVNYGVLDDHKEYRCIARADCYESSNHICMSSCYH
;
A
#
# COMPACT_ATOMS: atom_id res chain seq x y z
N MET A 1 -15.99 39.64 68.49
CA MET A 1 -15.22 39.33 69.72
C MET A 1 -13.75 39.68 69.52
N LYS A 2 -12.98 39.83 70.60
CA LYS A 2 -11.63 40.43 70.60
C LYS A 2 -10.52 39.50 70.07
N ILE A 3 -9.65 40.10 69.25
CA ILE A 3 -8.18 40.03 69.24
C ILE A 3 -7.51 39.19 70.36
N CYS A 4 -6.54 38.31 70.04
CA CYS A 4 -5.09 38.55 70.19
C CYS A 4 -4.21 37.29 70.43
N LYS A 5 -3.23 37.09 69.53
CA LYS A 5 -1.86 36.49 69.61
C LYS A 5 -1.46 35.56 70.81
N ILE A 6 -0.69 34.49 70.51
CA ILE A 6 0.76 34.28 70.82
C ILE A 6 1.20 32.79 70.65
N VAL A 7 2.21 32.54 69.78
CA VAL A 7 3.38 31.59 69.85
C VAL A 7 3.15 30.11 70.29
N ALA A 8 3.69 29.03 69.69
CA ALA A 8 4.82 28.77 68.77
C ALA A 8 4.41 27.76 67.63
N SER A 9 5.21 26.90 66.95
CA SER A 9 6.66 26.56 66.97
C SER A 9 7.16 25.85 65.66
N MET A 10 8.47 25.53 65.65
CA MET A 10 9.20 24.35 65.09
C MET A 10 8.46 23.28 64.25
N LEU A 11 9.04 22.59 63.23
CA LEU A 11 10.34 22.69 62.52
C LEU A 11 10.31 21.71 61.29
N PHE A 12 11.01 22.00 60.18
CA PHE A 12 11.18 21.15 58.96
C PHE A 12 9.88 20.80 58.16
N ALA A 13 9.92 20.55 56.85
CA ALA A 13 11.05 20.40 55.93
C ALA A 13 10.91 21.26 54.65
N LEU A 14 12.03 21.57 54.03
CA LEU A 14 12.11 22.30 52.76
C LEU A 14 11.54 21.43 51.63
N THR A 15 10.42 21.83 51.03
CA THR A 15 9.88 21.13 49.85
C THR A 15 10.75 21.42 48.64
N ALA A 16 11.55 20.43 48.22
CA ALA A 16 12.28 20.49 46.96
C ALA A 16 11.27 20.51 45.80
N THR A 17 11.03 21.70 45.24
CA THR A 17 10.32 21.84 43.97
C THR A 17 11.24 21.30 42.87
N ALA A 18 11.08 20.02 42.54
CA ALA A 18 11.64 19.45 41.32
C ALA A 18 11.00 20.19 40.14
N SER A 19 11.72 21.18 39.62
CA SER A 19 11.36 21.85 38.38
C SER A 19 11.55 20.84 37.26
N PHE A 20 10.47 20.17 36.86
CA PHE A 20 10.41 19.44 35.60
C PHE A 20 10.47 20.49 34.48
N ALA A 21 11.70 20.87 34.11
CA ALA A 21 11.91 21.53 32.85
C ALA A 21 11.50 20.54 31.77
N ASP A 22 10.45 20.86 31.02
CA ASP A 22 10.07 20.10 29.84
C ASP A 22 11.31 19.95 28.95
N PRO A 23 11.68 18.73 28.52
CA PRO A 23 12.75 18.57 27.56
C PRO A 23 12.32 19.30 26.29
N ALA A 24 13.03 20.38 25.95
CA ALA A 24 12.78 21.14 24.74
C ALA A 24 12.78 20.16 23.56
N VAL A 25 11.63 20.02 22.91
CA VAL A 25 11.53 19.24 21.67
C VAL A 25 12.34 19.97 20.63
N ASP A 26 13.58 19.52 20.44
CA ASP A 26 14.49 20.03 19.44
C ASP A 26 13.83 19.85 18.07
N THR A 27 13.17 20.89 17.61
CA THR A 27 12.48 20.92 16.33
C THR A 27 13.51 21.28 15.27
N THR A 28 14.56 20.45 15.16
CA THR A 28 15.50 20.48 14.05
C THR A 28 14.68 20.27 12.79
N THR A 29 14.41 21.37 12.09
CA THR A 29 13.66 21.37 10.83
C THR A 29 14.50 20.65 9.79
N VAL A 30 14.12 19.40 9.48
CA VAL A 30 14.84 18.60 8.49
C VAL A 30 14.63 19.24 7.12
N SER A 31 15.58 20.08 6.73
CA SER A 31 15.66 20.76 5.44
C SER A 31 16.02 19.77 4.32
N MET A 32 15.12 18.83 4.05
CA MET A 32 15.25 17.91 2.92
C MET A 32 15.01 18.65 1.61
N SER A 33 15.93 18.51 0.66
CA SER A 33 15.68 18.90 -0.72
C SER A 33 14.61 18.02 -1.37
N ALA A 34 13.97 18.52 -2.43
CA ALA A 34 12.96 17.76 -3.17
C ALA A 34 13.49 16.44 -3.77
N SER A 35 14.79 16.37 -4.10
CA SER A 35 15.45 15.15 -4.59
C SER A 35 15.68 14.12 -3.48
N GLU A 36 16.03 14.56 -2.27
CA GLU A 36 16.14 13.68 -1.09
C GLU A 36 14.78 13.14 -0.69
N LEU A 37 13.74 13.99 -0.64
CA LEU A 37 12.37 13.58 -0.37
C LEU A 37 11.88 12.55 -1.40
N LYS A 38 12.09 12.83 -2.70
CA LYS A 38 11.81 11.88 -3.79
C LYS A 38 12.52 10.55 -3.58
N SER A 39 13.80 10.57 -3.20
CA SER A 39 14.60 9.36 -2.97
C SER A 39 14.10 8.54 -1.78
N VAL A 40 13.67 9.19 -0.69
CA VAL A 40 13.05 8.52 0.46
C VAL A 40 11.70 7.91 0.08
N MET A 41 10.86 8.62 -0.66
CA MET A 41 9.57 8.10 -1.13
C MET A 41 9.73 6.89 -2.08
N ILE A 42 10.71 6.91 -3.01
CA ILE A 42 11.06 5.74 -3.85
C ILE A 42 11.42 4.53 -2.98
N LYS A 43 12.32 4.71 -2.00
CA LYS A 43 12.78 3.63 -1.11
C LYS A 43 11.63 3.05 -0.28
N ASN A 44 10.78 3.91 0.28
CA ASN A 44 9.63 3.49 1.07
C ASN A 44 8.63 2.67 0.22
N GLU A 45 8.36 3.08 -1.02
CA GLU A 45 7.46 2.35 -1.90
C GLU A 45 8.06 1.01 -2.36
N LEU A 46 9.34 0.97 -2.73
CA LEU A 46 10.06 -0.29 -3.00
C LEU A 46 9.96 -1.27 -1.83
N GLN A 47 10.24 -0.81 -0.61
CA GLN A 47 10.16 -1.63 0.59
C GLN A 47 8.73 -2.14 0.84
N ARG A 48 7.70 -1.32 0.62
CA ARG A 48 6.29 -1.73 0.73
C ARG A 48 5.93 -2.81 -0.29
N ARG A 49 6.36 -2.66 -1.55
CA ARG A 49 6.15 -3.67 -2.60
C ARG A 49 6.89 -4.98 -2.30
N GLU A 50 8.13 -4.90 -1.82
CA GLU A 50 8.91 -6.08 -1.43
C GLU A 50 8.25 -6.84 -0.26
N ILE A 51 7.78 -6.12 0.77
CA ILE A 51 7.04 -6.71 1.90
C ILE A 51 5.72 -7.33 1.42
N ALA A 52 4.97 -6.64 0.55
CA ALA A 52 3.74 -7.15 -0.04
C ALA A 52 3.97 -8.45 -0.80
N TRP A 53 5.02 -8.53 -1.64
CA TRP A 53 5.42 -9.75 -2.33
C TRP A 53 5.85 -10.87 -1.38
N LYS A 54 6.65 -10.56 -0.34
CA LYS A 54 7.07 -11.56 0.66
C LYS A 54 5.88 -12.18 1.39
N LEU A 55 4.84 -11.38 1.69
CA LEU A 55 3.63 -11.82 2.38
C LEU A 55 2.53 -12.37 1.45
N ALA A 56 2.66 -12.23 0.13
CA ALA A 56 1.66 -12.69 -0.83
C ALA A 56 1.45 -14.23 -0.75
N PRO A 57 0.20 -14.72 -0.67
CA PRO A 57 -0.09 -16.16 -0.67
C PRO A 57 0.14 -16.82 -2.04
N ILE A 58 0.11 -16.07 -3.15
CA ILE A 58 0.26 -16.59 -4.51
C ILE A 58 1.43 -15.92 -5.22
N LYS A 59 2.50 -16.69 -5.44
CA LYS A 59 3.75 -16.25 -6.08
C LYS A 59 4.06 -17.00 -7.38
N ASN A 60 3.35 -18.10 -7.65
CA ASN A 60 3.52 -18.92 -8.84
C ASN A 60 2.22 -19.65 -9.20
N LYS A 61 2.25 -20.38 -10.32
CA LYS A 61 1.07 -21.10 -10.84
C LYS A 61 0.62 -22.22 -9.90
N GLU A 62 1.56 -22.88 -9.22
CA GLU A 62 1.28 -23.99 -8.31
C GLU A 62 0.49 -23.50 -7.08
N GLN A 63 0.91 -22.38 -6.48
CA GLN A 63 0.19 -21.72 -5.38
C GLN A 63 -1.17 -21.16 -5.83
N LEU A 64 -1.27 -20.68 -7.06
CA LEU A 64 -2.55 -20.26 -7.63
C LEU A 64 -3.51 -21.44 -7.71
N GLN A 65 -3.09 -22.58 -8.26
CA GLN A 65 -3.94 -23.78 -8.34
C GLN A 65 -4.39 -24.25 -6.95
N ILE A 66 -3.52 -24.22 -5.94
CA ILE A 66 -3.88 -24.52 -4.54
C ILE A 66 -4.92 -23.53 -3.99
N SER A 67 -4.81 -22.24 -4.34
CA SER A 67 -5.78 -21.21 -3.92
C SER A 67 -7.13 -21.36 -4.61
N LEU A 68 -7.20 -21.87 -5.83
CA LEU A 68 -8.45 -22.08 -6.57
C LEU A 68 -9.29 -23.26 -6.03
N GLN A 69 -8.70 -24.15 -5.22
CA GLN A 69 -9.42 -25.23 -4.52
C GLN A 69 -10.11 -24.75 -3.22
N LYS A 70 -10.13 -23.45 -2.94
CA LYS A 70 -10.65 -22.86 -1.71
C LYS A 70 -11.40 -21.57 -2.00
N ASN A 71 -12.36 -21.23 -1.15
CA ASN A 71 -13.01 -19.93 -1.21
C ASN A 71 -11.96 -18.81 -1.07
N SER A 72 -11.97 -17.87 -2.00
CA SER A 72 -10.96 -16.81 -2.15
C SER A 72 -11.58 -15.51 -2.67
N PRO A 73 -10.88 -14.36 -2.58
CA PRO A 73 -11.32 -13.12 -3.21
C PRO A 73 -11.60 -13.20 -4.72
N LEU A 74 -11.04 -14.19 -5.43
CA LEU A 74 -11.30 -14.42 -6.85
C LEU A 74 -12.75 -14.84 -7.11
N ASP A 75 -13.46 -15.40 -6.12
CA ASP A 75 -14.85 -15.84 -6.24
C ASP A 75 -15.87 -14.70 -6.28
N ALA A 76 -15.41 -13.45 -6.19
CA ALA A 76 -16.22 -12.28 -6.50
C ALA A 76 -16.44 -12.09 -8.02
N LEU A 77 -15.61 -12.71 -8.87
CA LEU A 77 -15.75 -12.68 -10.33
C LEU A 77 -16.67 -13.78 -10.85
N SER A 78 -17.33 -13.52 -11.98
CA SER A 78 -17.95 -14.55 -12.81
C SER A 78 -16.92 -15.63 -13.21
N SER A 79 -17.38 -16.84 -13.52
CA SER A 79 -16.49 -17.97 -13.84
C SER A 79 -15.61 -17.67 -15.05
N GLU A 80 -16.18 -17.02 -16.06
CA GLU A 80 -15.52 -16.61 -17.30
C GLU A 80 -14.52 -15.47 -17.06
N ALA A 81 -14.88 -14.47 -16.25
CA ALA A 81 -13.98 -13.39 -15.86
C ALA A 81 -12.81 -13.87 -15.01
N LYS A 82 -13.08 -14.78 -14.06
CA LYS A 82 -12.06 -15.42 -13.23
C LYS A 82 -11.04 -16.15 -14.10
N GLN A 83 -11.51 -16.92 -15.08
CA GLN A 83 -10.64 -17.63 -16.03
C GLN A 83 -9.79 -16.65 -16.86
N ARG A 84 -10.39 -15.61 -17.46
CA ARG A 84 -9.64 -14.59 -18.22
C ARG A 84 -8.62 -13.84 -17.37
N PHE A 85 -8.95 -13.52 -16.12
CA PHE A 85 -8.01 -12.92 -15.18
C PHE A 85 -6.82 -13.85 -14.91
N ILE A 86 -7.07 -15.13 -14.62
CA ILE A 86 -6.04 -16.16 -14.38
C ILE A 86 -5.12 -16.33 -15.60
N ASP A 87 -5.69 -16.43 -16.80
CA ASP A 87 -4.93 -16.60 -18.05
C ASP A 87 -4.13 -15.34 -18.43
N GLY A 88 -4.54 -14.17 -17.91
CA GLY A 88 -3.83 -12.90 -18.04
C GLY A 88 -2.69 -12.69 -17.04
N LEU A 89 -2.46 -13.60 -16.08
CA LEU A 89 -1.39 -13.46 -15.08
C LEU A 89 -0.02 -13.82 -15.66
N VAL A 90 0.94 -12.88 -15.53
CA VAL A 90 2.35 -13.12 -15.84
C VAL A 90 3.15 -13.13 -14.55
N PHE A 91 3.70 -14.28 -14.17
CA PHE A 91 4.56 -14.42 -12.98
C PHE A 91 6.05 -14.22 -13.34
N THR A 92 6.80 -13.52 -12.49
CA THR A 92 8.26 -13.37 -12.55
C THR A 92 8.90 -13.75 -11.21
N ASP A 93 10.22 -13.79 -11.14
CA ASP A 93 10.98 -14.05 -9.91
C ASP A 93 10.81 -12.95 -8.84
N LYS A 94 10.55 -11.71 -9.28
CA LYS A 94 10.38 -10.54 -8.38
C LYS A 94 8.94 -10.13 -8.14
N GLY A 95 7.95 -10.82 -8.71
CA GLY A 95 6.55 -10.52 -8.48
C GLY A 95 5.62 -10.97 -9.60
N LEU A 96 4.42 -10.40 -9.60
CA LEU A 96 3.55 -10.43 -10.76
C LEU A 96 4.08 -9.39 -11.77
N GLY A 97 4.43 -9.80 -12.99
CA GLY A 97 4.92 -8.95 -14.07
C GLY A 97 3.83 -8.32 -14.94
N GLY A 98 2.61 -8.85 -14.89
CA GLY A 98 1.47 -8.26 -15.57
C GLY A 98 0.15 -8.96 -15.30
N ILE A 99 -0.93 -8.22 -15.55
CA ILE A 99 -2.32 -8.67 -15.39
C ILE A 99 -3.20 -8.18 -16.54
N TYR A 100 -4.25 -8.94 -16.83
CA TYR A 100 -5.45 -8.42 -17.47
C TYR A 100 -6.40 -7.88 -16.37
N TYR A 101 -7.00 -6.70 -16.56
CA TYR A 101 -7.89 -6.08 -15.58
C TYR A 101 -9.30 -5.75 -16.09
N GLY A 102 -9.61 -5.98 -17.37
CA GLY A 102 -10.88 -5.52 -17.97
C GLY A 102 -12.11 -5.99 -17.22
N ASP A 103 -12.17 -7.27 -16.84
CA ASP A 103 -13.27 -7.81 -16.04
C ASP A 103 -13.26 -7.32 -14.58
N LEU A 104 -12.08 -6.98 -14.03
CA LEU A 104 -11.98 -6.45 -12.66
C LEU A 104 -12.72 -5.12 -12.53
N VAL A 105 -12.52 -4.19 -13.49
CA VAL A 105 -13.23 -2.90 -13.48
C VAL A 105 -14.69 -3.01 -13.88
N ALA A 106 -15.06 -4.01 -14.68
CA ALA A 106 -16.43 -4.24 -15.13
C ALA A 106 -17.33 -4.82 -14.01
N GLU A 107 -16.82 -5.81 -13.27
CA GLU A 107 -17.64 -6.54 -12.28
C GLU A 107 -17.52 -5.95 -10.86
N LEU A 108 -16.31 -5.50 -10.45
CA LEU A 108 -15.95 -5.33 -9.05
C LEU A 108 -15.79 -3.88 -8.57
N THR A 109 -15.87 -3.68 -7.25
CA THR A 109 -15.50 -2.44 -6.57
C THR A 109 -14.00 -2.38 -6.24
N PRO A 110 -13.40 -1.18 -6.07
CA PRO A 110 -12.01 -1.03 -5.65
C PRO A 110 -11.62 -1.86 -4.40
N THR A 111 -12.51 -2.00 -3.41
CA THR A 111 -12.26 -2.84 -2.24
C THR A 111 -12.16 -4.33 -2.59
N GLN A 112 -12.96 -4.83 -3.52
CA GLN A 112 -12.88 -6.22 -4.01
C GLN A 112 -11.60 -6.42 -4.84
N ILE A 113 -11.30 -5.49 -5.75
CA ILE A 113 -10.09 -5.49 -6.57
C ILE A 113 -8.83 -5.49 -5.69
N HIS A 114 -8.77 -4.62 -4.68
CA HIS A 114 -7.67 -4.58 -3.72
C HIS A 114 -7.46 -5.93 -3.02
N LYS A 115 -8.54 -6.63 -2.63
CA LYS A 115 -8.45 -7.97 -2.02
C LYS A 115 -7.89 -9.01 -2.99
N ILE A 116 -8.28 -8.98 -4.26
CA ILE A 116 -7.72 -9.86 -5.30
C ILE A 116 -6.23 -9.55 -5.51
N LEU A 117 -5.86 -8.28 -5.73
CA LEU A 117 -4.47 -7.88 -5.94
C LEU A 117 -3.57 -8.22 -4.73
N SER A 118 -4.10 -8.18 -3.52
CA SER A 118 -3.39 -8.55 -2.29
C SER A 118 -2.99 -10.04 -2.25
N LEU A 119 -3.66 -10.93 -3.00
CA LEU A 119 -3.25 -12.33 -3.13
C LEU A 119 -1.88 -12.49 -3.80
N PHE A 120 -1.49 -11.50 -4.62
CA PHE A 120 -0.28 -11.51 -5.44
C PHE A 120 0.75 -10.45 -5.01
N GLY A 121 0.49 -9.70 -3.93
CA GLY A 121 1.31 -8.54 -3.52
C GLY A 121 1.19 -7.30 -4.43
N ALA A 122 0.21 -7.29 -5.34
CA ALA A 122 0.01 -6.28 -6.38
C ALA A 122 -0.91 -5.12 -5.94
N GLN A 123 -1.32 -5.04 -4.67
CA GLN A 123 -2.34 -4.10 -4.21
C GLN A 123 -1.95 -2.61 -4.30
N HIS A 124 -0.67 -2.31 -4.51
CA HIS A 124 -0.17 -0.97 -4.82
C HIS A 124 -0.75 -0.42 -6.14
N LEU A 125 -1.19 -1.28 -7.07
CA LEU A 125 -1.82 -0.88 -8.32
C LEU A 125 -3.22 -0.25 -8.15
N ILE A 126 -3.85 -0.31 -6.97
CA ILE A 126 -5.28 0.00 -6.80
C ILE A 126 -5.70 1.38 -7.31
N SER A 127 -4.84 2.40 -7.20
CA SER A 127 -5.13 3.75 -7.71
C SER A 127 -5.15 3.87 -9.23
N LYS A 128 -4.81 2.81 -9.98
CA LYS A 128 -4.96 2.72 -11.44
C LYS A 128 -6.34 2.24 -11.89
N PHE A 129 -7.20 1.77 -10.98
CA PHE A 129 -8.53 1.21 -11.28
C PHE A 129 -9.64 2.27 -11.20
N THR A 130 -9.39 3.45 -11.78
CA THR A 130 -10.26 4.63 -11.71
C THR A 130 -11.64 4.46 -12.35
N GLU A 131 -11.82 3.43 -13.18
CA GLU A 131 -13.07 3.09 -13.87
C GLU A 131 -13.93 2.10 -13.07
N ALA A 132 -13.39 1.50 -12.00
CA ALA A 132 -14.12 0.54 -11.18
C ALA A 132 -15.27 1.21 -10.41
N ARG A 133 -16.36 0.48 -10.21
CA ARG A 133 -17.59 0.99 -9.57
C ARG A 133 -17.33 1.31 -8.09
N VAL A 134 -17.46 2.59 -7.73
CA VAL A 134 -17.31 3.07 -6.34
C VAL A 134 -18.64 2.93 -5.61
N GLU A 135 -18.69 2.10 -4.57
CA GLU A 135 -19.89 1.87 -3.76
C GLU A 135 -19.74 2.38 -2.31
N SER A 136 -18.53 2.76 -1.88
CA SER A 136 -18.24 3.18 -0.52
C SER A 136 -17.14 4.25 -0.40
N ASP A 137 -17.09 4.92 0.75
CA ASP A 137 -15.98 5.80 1.14
C ASP A 137 -14.62 5.10 1.12
N THR A 138 -14.58 3.80 1.41
CA THR A 138 -13.37 2.99 1.38
C THR A 138 -12.86 2.85 -0.05
N ASP A 139 -13.75 2.58 -1.01
CA ASP A 139 -13.41 2.52 -2.44
C ASP A 139 -12.83 3.86 -2.92
N ALA A 140 -13.50 4.97 -2.59
CA ALA A 140 -13.05 6.30 -2.94
C ALA A 140 -11.68 6.67 -2.32
N LYS A 141 -11.36 6.16 -1.12
CA LYS A 141 -10.05 6.35 -0.47
C LYS A 141 -8.96 5.49 -1.11
N LEU A 142 -9.27 4.25 -1.50
CA LEU A 142 -8.34 3.35 -2.19
C LEU A 142 -7.88 3.95 -3.53
N LEU A 143 -8.80 4.47 -4.33
CA LEU A 143 -8.47 5.11 -5.61
C LEU A 143 -7.63 6.39 -5.47
N LYS A 144 -7.77 7.11 -4.34
CA LYS A 144 -7.00 8.32 -4.02
C LYS A 144 -5.63 8.05 -3.39
N SER A 145 -5.24 6.77 -3.23
CA SER A 145 -3.91 6.41 -2.71
C SER A 145 -2.82 6.97 -3.64
N PRO A 146 -1.84 7.74 -3.13
CA PRO A 146 -0.89 8.46 -3.97
C PRO A 146 -0.05 7.49 -4.82
N SER A 147 -0.32 7.47 -6.13
CA SER A 147 0.50 6.79 -7.13
C SER A 147 1.76 7.62 -7.38
N VAL A 148 2.88 7.17 -6.82
CA VAL A 148 4.15 7.87 -7.00
C VAL A 148 4.78 7.47 -8.33
N ASN A 149 4.53 8.27 -9.38
CA ASN A 149 5.19 8.09 -10.67
C ASN A 149 6.67 8.49 -10.54
N TYR A 150 7.47 7.48 -10.28
CA TYR A 150 8.91 7.49 -10.42
C TYR A 150 9.23 6.44 -11.47
N GLY A 151 9.81 6.80 -12.61
CA GLY A 151 9.99 5.91 -13.78
C GLY A 151 10.81 4.62 -13.57
N VAL A 152 11.22 4.31 -12.34
CA VAL A 152 11.81 3.03 -11.91
C VAL A 152 10.72 2.07 -11.37
N LEU A 153 9.55 2.60 -11.01
CA LEU A 153 8.40 1.92 -10.39
C LEU A 153 7.11 2.09 -11.21
N ASP A 154 7.20 2.55 -12.45
CA ASP A 154 6.00 2.80 -13.24
C ASP A 154 5.42 1.49 -13.76
N ASP A 155 4.20 1.19 -13.30
CA ASP A 155 3.42 0.06 -13.78
C ASP A 155 2.47 0.55 -14.87
N HIS A 156 2.78 0.27 -16.13
CA HIS A 156 2.12 0.86 -17.28
C HIS A 156 0.73 0.23 -17.51
N LYS A 157 -0.33 1.04 -17.38
CA LYS A 157 -1.71 0.67 -17.73
C LYS A 157 -1.92 0.82 -19.23
N GLU A 158 -2.74 -0.06 -19.82
CA GLU A 158 -2.87 -0.28 -21.27
C GLU A 158 -1.60 -0.87 -21.91
N TYR A 159 -0.79 -1.60 -21.11
CA TYR A 159 0.37 -2.35 -21.59
C TYR A 159 0.36 -3.78 -21.05
N ARG A 160 0.90 -4.73 -21.83
CA ARG A 160 1.03 -6.15 -21.46
C ARG A 160 2.49 -6.58 -21.43
N CYS A 161 2.88 -7.26 -20.35
CA CYS A 161 4.14 -8.02 -20.29
C CYS A 161 4.02 -9.26 -21.19
N ILE A 162 4.82 -9.36 -22.25
CA ILE A 162 4.85 -10.54 -23.14
C ILE A 162 6.06 -11.42 -22.82
N ALA A 163 7.21 -10.79 -22.57
CA ALA A 163 8.46 -11.41 -22.18
C ALA A 163 9.17 -10.55 -21.14
N ARG A 164 10.25 -11.09 -20.55
CA ARG A 164 11.09 -10.33 -19.63
C ARG A 164 11.63 -9.08 -20.32
N ALA A 165 11.45 -7.93 -19.68
CA ALA A 165 11.75 -6.59 -20.17
C ALA A 165 11.00 -6.14 -21.43
N ASP A 166 9.79 -6.67 -21.66
CA ASP A 166 9.02 -6.39 -22.86
C ASP A 166 7.53 -6.08 -22.57
N CYS A 167 7.21 -4.78 -22.55
CA CYS A 167 5.86 -4.24 -22.36
C CYS A 167 5.34 -3.63 -23.67
N TYR A 168 4.28 -4.19 -24.24
CA TYR A 168 3.63 -3.64 -25.45
C TYR A 168 2.27 -3.04 -25.15
N GLU A 169 1.85 -2.04 -25.91
CA GLU A 169 0.49 -1.49 -25.85
C GLU A 169 -0.55 -2.60 -26.05
N SER A 170 -1.47 -2.72 -25.09
CA SER A 170 -2.49 -3.75 -25.06
C SER A 170 -3.63 -3.33 -24.14
N SER A 171 -4.82 -3.13 -24.72
CA SER A 171 -5.98 -2.68 -23.95
C SER A 171 -6.31 -3.60 -22.78
N ASN A 172 -6.76 -3.03 -21.67
CA ASN A 172 -7.16 -3.74 -20.46
C ASN A 172 -6.05 -4.57 -19.78
N HIS A 173 -4.79 -4.25 -20.01
CA HIS A 173 -3.65 -4.88 -19.33
C HIS A 173 -2.82 -3.86 -18.52
N ILE A 174 -2.18 -4.34 -17.45
CA ILE A 174 -1.12 -3.59 -16.75
C ILE A 174 0.18 -4.38 -16.87
N CYS A 175 1.24 -3.73 -17.34
CA CYS A 175 2.61 -4.22 -17.32
C CYS A 175 3.31 -3.65 -16.08
N MET A 176 3.75 -4.50 -15.18
CA MET A 176 4.29 -4.08 -13.88
C MET A 176 5.81 -3.92 -13.95
N SER A 177 6.40 -3.10 -13.06
CA SER A 177 7.86 -2.81 -13.10
C SER A 177 8.74 -4.06 -12.95
N SER A 178 8.21 -5.10 -12.29
CA SER A 178 8.71 -6.48 -12.17
C SER A 178 8.83 -7.24 -13.51
N CYS A 179 8.19 -6.80 -14.59
CA CYS A 179 8.38 -7.34 -15.94
C CYS A 179 9.81 -7.05 -16.45
N TYR A 180 10.38 -5.90 -16.11
CA TYR A 180 11.71 -5.44 -16.55
C TYR A 180 12.90 -6.08 -15.82
N HIS A 181 12.67 -7.15 -15.06
CA HIS A 181 13.55 -7.52 -13.95
C HIS A 181 13.86 -8.99 -13.84
#